data_AF-A0A498C4E8-F1
#
_entry.id   AF-A0A498C4E8-F1
#
_cell.length_a   1.000
_cell.length_b   1.000
_cell.length_c   1.000
_cell.angle_alpha   90.00
_cell.angle_beta   90.00
_cell.angle_gamma   90.00
#
_symmetry.space_group_name_H-M   'P 1'
#
loop_
_entity.id
_entity.type
_entity.pdbx_description
1 polymer ?
#
loop_
_entity_poly.entity_id
_entity_poly.type
_entity_poly.pdbx_seq_one_letter_code
_entity_poly.pdbx_strand_id
1 'polypeptide(L)'
;MSLSAPPVADPAATAVDAAWSPESWRGKPALQMPTYPDPLALDAALHELKRLPPLVTSWEILALKQQLADAQEGKRFLLQGGDCAENFSDCESTTISNRLKVLLQMSLVLVHGMRKPVIRVGRFAGQYAKPRSADTETRDGLTLPSYRGDVINAPEFTEAARLPDPRRMLQAHAHSAMTMNFVRALIDGGFADLHHPEYWNLEWVRHSPLATDYQKMVSSIGDAVRFMETLSGTQVYNLNRIDFYTSHEALLLPYEQALTRQVPRQQGWLNLSTHYPWIGMRTAALDGAHVEYLRGVRNPIAIKVGPSVQPDQLLRLIDVLNPEDEPGRLSFIHRMGAAQIAEKLPPLLNAVKRDGRRVLWVCDAMHGNTESTSNGYKTRRFDNVRGEVEMSFDLHAAAGTRLGGVHLELTGEDVTECTGGARELTERDLERAYRSSVDPRLNYEQSLEIAMAIVRKQAHYAD
;
A
#
# COMPACT_ATOMS: atom_id res chain seq x y z
N MET A 1 51.79 -9.44 -50.12
CA MET A 1 50.86 -10.25 -49.29
C MET A 1 51.05 -9.81 -47.85
N SER A 2 50.11 -9.05 -47.31
CA SER A 2 50.08 -8.68 -45.89
C SER A 2 48.66 -8.95 -45.42
N LEU A 3 48.49 -10.05 -44.70
CA LEU A 3 47.22 -10.48 -44.12
C LEU A 3 46.98 -9.67 -42.84
N SER A 4 45.99 -8.78 -42.84
CA SER A 4 45.52 -8.11 -41.63
C SER A 4 44.69 -9.08 -40.78
N ALA A 5 45.05 -9.22 -39.51
CA ALA A 5 44.31 -10.01 -38.53
C ALA A 5 42.88 -9.45 -38.30
N PRO A 6 41.89 -10.29 -37.95
CA PRO A 6 40.55 -9.84 -37.64
C PRO A 6 40.52 -9.11 -36.28
N PRO A 7 39.56 -8.20 -36.06
CA PRO A 7 39.46 -7.48 -34.79
C PRO A 7 39.05 -8.43 -33.67
N VAL A 8 39.74 -8.32 -32.54
CA VAL A 8 39.42 -9.01 -31.29
C VAL A 8 38.13 -8.41 -30.74
N ALA A 9 37.11 -9.25 -30.54
CA ALA A 9 35.85 -8.84 -29.94
C ALA A 9 36.06 -8.49 -28.46
N ASP A 10 35.51 -7.34 -28.06
CA ASP A 10 35.46 -6.85 -26.69
C ASP A 10 34.54 -7.76 -25.84
N PRO A 11 34.98 -8.35 -24.72
CA PRO A 11 34.15 -9.27 -23.93
C PRO A 11 33.05 -8.55 -23.11
N ALA A 12 32.93 -7.23 -23.17
CA ALA A 12 32.04 -6.45 -22.29
C ALA A 12 30.65 -6.11 -22.85
N ALA A 13 30.24 -6.68 -23.99
CA ALA A 13 28.96 -6.36 -24.63
C ALA A 13 28.12 -7.60 -25.01
N THR A 14 27.84 -8.49 -24.06
CA THR A 14 26.87 -9.59 -24.26
C THR A 14 26.09 -9.94 -22.97
N ALA A 15 25.44 -8.95 -22.35
CA ALA A 15 24.22 -9.23 -21.60
C ALA A 15 23.05 -8.96 -22.55
N VAL A 16 22.73 -9.95 -23.38
CA VAL A 16 21.48 -9.95 -24.12
C VAL A 16 20.37 -9.89 -23.06
N ASP A 17 19.59 -8.81 -23.05
CA ASP A 17 18.40 -8.66 -22.22
C ASP A 17 17.53 -9.91 -22.41
N ALA A 18 17.55 -10.82 -21.44
CA ALA A 18 16.69 -11.99 -21.51
C ALA A 18 15.24 -11.51 -21.57
N ALA A 19 14.49 -11.99 -22.56
CA ALA A 19 13.09 -11.62 -22.73
C ALA A 19 12.32 -11.87 -21.42
N TRP A 20 11.68 -10.83 -20.89
CA TRP A 20 10.94 -10.95 -19.64
C TRP A 20 9.80 -11.96 -19.77
N SER A 21 9.61 -12.77 -18.74
CA SER A 21 8.43 -13.62 -18.56
C SER A 21 7.99 -13.56 -17.09
N PRO A 22 6.75 -14.00 -16.76
CA PRO A 22 6.33 -14.12 -15.37
C PRO A 22 7.22 -15.01 -14.49
N GLU A 23 8.13 -15.80 -15.09
CA GLU A 23 9.03 -16.74 -14.39
C GLU A 23 10.48 -16.24 -14.33
N SER A 24 10.81 -15.16 -15.05
CA SER A 24 12.17 -14.58 -15.15
C SER A 24 12.80 -14.27 -13.78
N TRP A 25 11.98 -13.90 -12.79
CA TRP A 25 12.41 -13.65 -11.41
C TRP A 25 13.10 -14.84 -10.75
N ARG A 26 12.82 -16.08 -11.19
CA ARG A 26 13.43 -17.30 -10.63
C ARG A 26 14.93 -17.40 -10.93
N GLY A 27 15.40 -16.67 -11.95
CA GLY A 27 16.82 -16.54 -12.27
C GLY A 27 17.54 -15.45 -11.48
N LYS A 28 16.88 -14.79 -10.52
CA LYS A 28 17.42 -13.69 -9.70
C LYS A 28 17.48 -14.07 -8.22
N PRO A 29 18.33 -13.41 -7.41
CA PRO A 29 18.31 -13.56 -5.96
C PRO A 29 16.94 -13.20 -5.38
N ALA A 30 16.30 -14.15 -4.69
CA ALA A 30 14.99 -13.97 -4.07
C ALA A 30 15.12 -14.00 -2.54
N LEU A 31 14.84 -12.87 -1.88
CA LEU A 31 14.81 -12.78 -0.43
C LEU A 31 13.39 -13.01 0.10
N GLN A 32 13.28 -13.41 1.37
CA GLN A 32 12.00 -13.56 2.10
C GLN A 32 11.06 -14.66 1.59
N MET A 33 11.50 -15.52 0.66
CA MET A 33 10.70 -16.63 0.17
C MET A 33 10.61 -17.74 1.23
N PRO A 34 9.42 -18.36 1.42
CA PRO A 34 9.32 -19.55 2.25
C PRO A 34 9.98 -20.75 1.55
N THR A 35 10.43 -21.71 2.35
CA THR A 35 10.79 -23.05 1.85
C THR A 35 9.62 -23.98 2.13
N TYR A 36 8.91 -24.39 1.09
CA TYR A 36 7.84 -25.38 1.19
C TYR A 36 8.44 -26.79 1.24
N PRO A 37 7.99 -27.66 2.16
CA PRO A 37 8.58 -28.99 2.35
C PRO A 37 8.29 -29.96 1.19
N ASP A 38 7.16 -29.78 0.49
CA ASP A 38 6.74 -30.63 -0.63
C ASP A 38 6.64 -29.81 -1.94
N PRO A 39 7.61 -29.97 -2.85
CA PRO A 39 7.60 -29.31 -4.16
C PRO A 39 6.43 -29.72 -5.07
N LEU A 40 5.93 -30.96 -4.96
CA LEU A 40 4.80 -31.43 -5.77
C LEU A 40 3.49 -30.81 -5.28
N ALA A 41 3.31 -30.69 -3.96
CA ALA A 41 2.17 -29.97 -3.39
C ALA A 41 2.18 -28.48 -3.78
N LEU A 42 3.37 -27.87 -3.81
CA LEU A 42 3.55 -26.49 -4.29
C LEU A 42 3.13 -26.35 -5.77
N ASP A 43 3.64 -27.20 -6.66
CA ASP A 43 3.29 -27.15 -8.08
C ASP A 43 1.78 -27.37 -8.31
N ALA A 44 1.18 -28.34 -7.61
CA ALA A 44 -0.26 -28.60 -7.67
C ALA A 44 -1.09 -27.37 -7.26
N ALA A 45 -0.74 -26.72 -6.14
CA ALA A 45 -1.43 -25.51 -5.70
C ALA A 45 -1.29 -24.35 -6.69
N LEU A 46 -0.09 -24.16 -7.26
CA LEU A 46 0.16 -23.13 -8.28
C LEU A 46 -0.58 -23.42 -9.59
N HIS A 47 -0.69 -24.68 -9.99
CA HIS A 47 -1.48 -25.08 -11.17
C HIS A 47 -2.97 -24.80 -10.98
N GLU A 48 -3.50 -25.10 -9.79
CA GLU A 48 -4.89 -24.79 -9.43
C GLU A 48 -5.13 -23.27 -9.45
N LEU A 49 -4.26 -22.49 -8.80
CA LEU A 49 -4.34 -21.03 -8.74
C LEU A 49 -4.27 -20.40 -10.15
N LYS A 50 -3.46 -20.95 -11.05
CA LYS A 50 -3.37 -20.50 -12.45
C LYS A 50 -4.71 -20.60 -13.21
N ARG A 51 -5.59 -21.53 -12.83
CA ARG A 51 -6.88 -21.77 -13.47
C ARG A 51 -8.02 -20.93 -12.88
N LEU A 52 -7.85 -20.38 -11.68
CA LEU A 52 -8.88 -19.59 -11.02
C LEU A 52 -9.08 -18.22 -11.72
N PRO A 53 -10.28 -17.63 -11.63
CA PRO A 53 -10.53 -16.27 -12.11
C PRO A 53 -9.59 -15.24 -11.46
N PRO A 54 -9.22 -14.17 -12.18
CA PRO A 54 -8.45 -13.07 -11.60
C PRO A 54 -9.25 -12.31 -10.53
N LEU A 55 -8.54 -11.63 -9.62
CA LEU A 55 -9.14 -10.82 -8.56
C LEU A 55 -9.51 -9.41 -9.04
N VAL A 56 -8.79 -8.92 -10.05
CA VAL A 56 -8.99 -7.59 -10.66
C VAL A 56 -8.94 -7.69 -12.18
N THR A 57 -9.46 -6.67 -12.86
CA THR A 57 -9.48 -6.63 -14.33
C THR A 57 -8.42 -5.70 -14.90
N SER A 58 -8.07 -5.91 -16.18
CA SER A 58 -7.10 -5.06 -16.89
C SER A 58 -7.53 -3.60 -17.00
N TRP A 59 -8.81 -3.31 -17.25
CA TRP A 59 -9.28 -1.93 -17.37
C TRP A 59 -9.16 -1.17 -16.05
N GLU A 60 -9.28 -1.85 -14.91
CA GLU A 60 -9.27 -1.21 -13.59
C GLU A 60 -7.84 -0.80 -13.26
N ILE A 61 -6.88 -1.68 -13.58
CA ILE A 61 -5.46 -1.41 -13.46
C ILE A 61 -5.06 -0.20 -14.31
N LEU A 62 -5.52 -0.15 -15.57
CA LEU A 62 -5.19 0.96 -16.47
C LEU A 62 -5.86 2.27 -16.04
N ALA A 63 -7.10 2.21 -15.55
CA ALA A 63 -7.79 3.37 -14.97
C ALA A 63 -7.03 3.91 -13.75
N LEU A 64 -6.59 3.03 -12.83
CA LEU A 64 -5.78 3.43 -11.69
C LEU A 64 -4.46 4.07 -12.14
N LYS A 65 -3.76 3.48 -13.12
CA LYS A 65 -2.53 4.07 -13.66
C LYS A 65 -2.76 5.49 -14.16
N GLN A 66 -3.85 5.73 -14.90
CA GLN A 66 -4.19 7.08 -15.35
C GLN A 66 -4.48 8.04 -14.18
N GLN A 67 -5.17 7.59 -13.13
CA GLN A 67 -5.38 8.41 -11.94
C GLN A 67 -4.06 8.73 -11.22
N LEU A 68 -3.12 7.77 -11.14
CA LEU A 68 -1.79 8.01 -10.56
C LEU A 68 -0.97 8.98 -11.41
N ALA A 69 -1.13 8.96 -12.73
CA ALA A 69 -0.55 9.98 -13.61
C ALA A 69 -1.10 11.38 -13.29
N ASP A 70 -2.41 11.51 -13.07
CA ASP A 70 -3.00 12.78 -12.61
C ASP A 70 -2.45 13.23 -11.25
N ALA A 71 -2.17 12.28 -10.34
CA ALA A 71 -1.57 12.57 -9.04
C ALA A 71 -0.12 13.05 -9.15
N GLN A 72 0.67 12.51 -10.09
CA GLN A 72 2.03 13.00 -10.38
C GLN A 72 2.01 14.47 -10.80
N GLU A 73 0.96 14.90 -11.50
CA GLU A 73 0.73 16.28 -11.93
C GLU A 73 0.04 17.16 -10.85
N GLY A 74 -0.22 16.61 -9.66
CA GLY A 74 -0.87 17.32 -8.55
C GLY A 74 -2.37 17.59 -8.73
N LYS A 75 -3.01 16.92 -9.71
CA LYS A 75 -4.46 17.02 -9.98
C LYS A 75 -5.29 16.10 -9.08
N ARG A 76 -4.67 15.08 -8.50
CA ARG A 76 -5.28 14.13 -7.54
C ARG A 76 -4.37 13.92 -6.35
N PHE A 77 -4.92 13.36 -5.27
CA PHE A 77 -4.15 12.90 -4.12
C PHE A 77 -4.41 11.43 -3.83
N LEU A 78 -3.38 10.64 -3.60
CA LEU A 78 -3.51 9.21 -3.29
C LEU A 78 -3.69 9.01 -1.77
N LEU A 79 -4.77 8.33 -1.39
CA LEU A 79 -4.98 7.76 -0.07
C LEU A 79 -4.88 6.24 -0.17
N GLN A 80 -3.74 5.69 0.25
CA GLN A 80 -3.54 4.25 0.37
C GLN A 80 -3.62 3.84 1.84
N GLY A 81 -4.48 2.89 2.20
CA GLY A 81 -4.64 2.49 3.60
C GLY A 81 -5.35 1.17 3.85
N GLY A 82 -5.10 0.58 5.02
CA GLY A 82 -5.71 -0.68 5.47
C GLY A 82 -4.79 -1.42 6.44
N ASP A 83 -4.96 -2.74 6.55
CA ASP A 83 -4.21 -3.52 7.54
C ASP A 83 -2.71 -3.63 7.22
N CYS A 84 -1.92 -3.81 8.28
CA CYS A 84 -0.51 -4.20 8.14
C CYS A 84 -0.39 -5.56 7.44
N ALA A 85 -1.10 -6.54 7.97
CA ALA A 85 -1.29 -7.87 7.40
C ALA A 85 -2.74 -8.28 7.63
N GLU A 86 -3.40 -8.78 6.59
CA GLU A 86 -4.73 -9.38 6.71
C GLU A 86 -4.60 -10.79 7.29
N ASN A 87 -5.56 -11.20 8.11
CA ASN A 87 -5.70 -12.59 8.57
C ASN A 87 -6.96 -13.20 7.92
N PHE A 88 -6.94 -14.51 7.70
CA PHE A 88 -8.11 -15.24 7.17
C PHE A 88 -9.29 -15.18 8.15
N SER A 89 -9.01 -15.16 9.45
CA SER A 89 -10.02 -15.00 10.51
C SER A 89 -10.74 -13.65 10.45
N ASP A 90 -10.09 -12.63 9.90
CA ASP A 90 -10.61 -11.25 9.86
C ASP A 90 -11.44 -10.99 8.59
N CYS A 91 -11.65 -12.02 7.76
CA CYS A 91 -12.51 -11.99 6.58
C CYS A 91 -14.01 -12.02 6.97
N GLU A 92 -14.41 -11.06 7.80
CA GLU A 92 -15.76 -10.89 8.33
C GLU A 92 -16.39 -9.58 7.82
N SER A 93 -17.70 -9.58 7.60
CA SER A 93 -18.43 -8.43 7.06
C SER A 93 -18.22 -7.15 7.87
N THR A 94 -18.26 -7.25 9.21
CA THR A 94 -18.05 -6.10 10.10
C THR A 94 -16.63 -5.54 9.99
N THR A 95 -15.61 -6.39 10.08
CA THR A 95 -14.20 -5.95 9.99
C THR A 95 -13.89 -5.32 8.64
N ILE A 96 -14.34 -5.94 7.53
CA ILE A 96 -14.13 -5.42 6.18
C ILE A 96 -14.87 -4.07 6.01
N SER A 97 -16.14 -3.98 6.44
CA SER A 97 -16.93 -2.75 6.30
C SER A 97 -16.38 -1.61 7.16
N ASN A 98 -15.96 -1.87 8.40
CA ASN A 98 -15.34 -0.87 9.28
C ASN A 98 -14.05 -0.31 8.68
N ARG A 99 -13.19 -1.19 8.13
CA ARG A 99 -11.96 -0.79 7.45
C ARG A 99 -12.24 0.04 6.19
N LEU A 100 -13.24 -0.34 5.40
CA LEU A 100 -13.66 0.45 4.23
C LEU A 100 -14.19 1.82 4.66
N LYS A 101 -15.01 1.86 5.71
CA LYS A 101 -15.65 3.06 6.24
C LYS A 101 -14.64 4.13 6.65
N VAL A 102 -13.62 3.77 7.43
CA VAL A 102 -12.58 4.73 7.84
C VAL A 102 -11.83 5.30 6.64
N LEU A 103 -11.51 4.47 5.63
CA LEU A 103 -10.82 4.95 4.42
C LEU A 103 -11.70 5.91 3.60
N LEU A 104 -13.00 5.61 3.47
CA LEU A 104 -13.96 6.47 2.78
C LEU A 104 -14.13 7.81 3.51
N GLN A 105 -14.21 7.81 4.84
CA GLN A 105 -14.33 9.05 5.61
C GLN A 105 -13.07 9.91 5.55
N MET A 106 -11.88 9.31 5.68
CA MET A 106 -10.63 10.03 5.46
C MET A 106 -10.60 10.65 4.06
N SER A 107 -11.00 9.87 3.05
CA SER A 107 -11.07 10.38 1.69
C SER A 107 -12.03 11.57 1.56
N LEU A 108 -13.16 11.56 2.26
CA LEU A 108 -14.09 12.68 2.21
C LEU A 108 -13.48 13.95 2.80
N VAL A 109 -12.81 13.82 3.96
CA VAL A 109 -12.10 14.92 4.61
C VAL A 109 -11.07 15.54 3.65
N LEU A 110 -10.29 14.69 3.00
CA LEU A 110 -9.28 15.11 2.02
C LEU A 110 -9.90 15.77 0.79
N VAL A 111 -10.96 15.20 0.20
CA VAL A 111 -11.65 15.79 -0.97
C VAL A 111 -12.17 17.19 -0.65
N HIS A 112 -12.85 17.33 0.48
CA HIS A 112 -13.42 18.61 0.90
C HIS A 112 -12.34 19.64 1.20
N GLY A 113 -11.35 19.25 2.02
CA GLY A 113 -10.32 20.16 2.48
C GLY A 113 -9.29 20.55 1.42
N MET A 114 -8.91 19.62 0.55
CA MET A 114 -7.91 19.87 -0.51
C MET A 114 -8.54 20.38 -1.81
N ARG A 115 -9.87 20.26 -1.98
CA ARG A 115 -10.61 20.56 -3.22
C ARG A 115 -10.04 19.84 -4.45
N LYS A 116 -9.59 18.60 -4.25
CA LYS A 116 -9.02 17.74 -5.29
C LYS A 116 -9.61 16.33 -5.20
N PRO A 117 -9.77 15.60 -6.32
CA PRO A 117 -10.15 14.20 -6.28
C PRO A 117 -9.12 13.36 -5.53
N VAL A 118 -9.61 12.39 -4.75
CA VAL A 118 -8.77 11.45 -4.01
C VAL A 118 -8.86 10.05 -4.63
N ILE A 119 -7.71 9.43 -4.86
CA ILE A 119 -7.57 8.05 -5.31
C ILE A 119 -7.58 7.17 -4.06
N ARG A 120 -8.49 6.19 -3.99
CA ARG A 120 -8.66 5.33 -2.81
C ARG A 120 -8.09 3.95 -3.12
N VAL A 121 -7.03 3.58 -2.42
CA VAL A 121 -6.41 2.27 -2.59
C VAL A 121 -6.33 1.54 -1.27
N GLY A 122 -7.09 0.46 -1.13
CA GLY A 122 -7.06 -0.40 0.02
C GLY A 122 -5.79 -1.26 0.08
N ARG A 123 -5.17 -1.37 1.25
CA ARG A 123 -4.35 -2.54 1.63
C ARG A 123 -5.29 -3.69 2.00
N PHE A 124 -5.92 -4.26 0.97
CA PHE A 124 -7.12 -5.10 1.07
C PHE A 124 -7.00 -6.27 0.09
N ALA A 125 -7.65 -7.38 0.44
CA ALA A 125 -7.88 -8.51 -0.43
C ALA A 125 -6.58 -9.07 -1.06
N GLY A 126 -5.53 -9.21 -0.27
CA GLY A 126 -4.28 -9.79 -0.75
C GLY A 126 -3.07 -9.54 0.15
N GLN A 127 -3.20 -8.73 1.20
CA GLN A 127 -2.10 -8.34 2.09
C GLN A 127 -1.81 -9.42 3.14
N TYR A 128 -1.72 -10.68 2.72
CA TYR A 128 -1.56 -11.85 3.59
C TYR A 128 -0.11 -12.30 3.80
N ALA A 129 0.86 -11.64 3.15
CA ALA A 129 2.28 -11.97 3.27
C ALA A 129 3.03 -10.85 4.00
N LYS A 130 3.98 -11.20 4.87
CA LYS A 130 4.82 -10.24 5.59
C LYS A 130 6.29 -10.66 5.59
N PRO A 131 7.22 -9.75 5.25
CA PRO A 131 8.64 -10.04 5.38
C PRO A 131 9.06 -9.98 6.86
N ARG A 132 10.04 -10.80 7.24
CA ARG A 132 10.52 -10.92 8.62
C ARG A 132 12.00 -10.57 8.72
N SER A 133 12.39 -9.99 9.85
CA SER A 133 13.81 -9.69 10.14
C SER A 133 14.63 -10.94 10.44
N ALA A 134 13.99 -12.03 10.86
CA ALA A 134 14.62 -13.32 11.15
C ALA A 134 13.74 -14.46 10.63
N ASP A 135 14.38 -15.53 10.15
CA ASP A 135 13.69 -16.68 9.58
C ASP A 135 13.02 -17.56 10.66
N THR A 136 13.53 -17.49 11.89
CA THR A 136 13.02 -18.21 13.06
C THR A 136 12.65 -17.27 14.19
N GLU A 137 11.83 -17.79 15.10
CA GLU A 137 11.38 -17.15 16.33
C GLU A 137 11.53 -18.15 17.48
N THR A 138 12.09 -17.72 18.61
CA THR A 138 12.28 -18.54 19.81
C THR A 138 11.40 -18.03 20.94
N ARG A 139 10.56 -18.90 21.52
CA ARG A 139 9.76 -18.62 22.73
C ARG A 139 9.90 -19.80 23.68
N ASP A 140 10.15 -19.51 24.96
CA ASP A 140 10.28 -20.53 26.03
C ASP A 140 11.22 -21.69 25.69
N GLY A 141 12.33 -21.40 24.99
CA GLY A 141 13.35 -22.38 24.57
C GLY A 141 13.02 -23.16 23.28
N LEU A 142 11.79 -23.08 22.76
CA LEU A 142 11.41 -23.68 21.48
C LEU A 142 11.66 -22.70 20.34
N THR A 143 12.35 -23.15 19.28
CA THR A 143 12.62 -22.34 18.07
C THR A 143 11.85 -22.89 16.89
N LEU A 144 11.00 -22.05 16.27
CA LEU A 144 10.15 -22.38 15.13
C LEU A 144 10.35 -21.38 13.99
N PRO A 145 9.93 -21.69 12.75
CA PRO A 145 9.85 -20.70 11.69
C PRO A 145 9.04 -19.47 12.12
N SER A 146 9.50 -18.29 11.72
CA SER A 146 8.75 -17.06 11.90
C SER A 146 7.41 -17.13 11.16
N TYR A 147 6.35 -16.61 11.76
CA TYR A 147 5.08 -16.36 11.07
C TYR A 147 5.30 -15.35 9.93
N ARG A 148 4.93 -15.70 8.70
CA ARG A 148 5.15 -14.86 7.50
C ARG A 148 3.84 -14.38 6.87
N GLY A 149 2.74 -14.47 7.62
CA GLY A 149 1.41 -14.14 7.15
C GLY A 149 0.64 -15.38 6.66
N ASP A 150 -0.68 -15.29 6.71
CA ASP A 150 -1.61 -16.41 6.54
C ASP A 150 -1.52 -17.15 5.21
N VAL A 151 -1.00 -16.50 4.16
CA VAL A 151 -0.75 -17.13 2.85
C VAL A 151 0.43 -18.11 2.86
N ILE A 152 1.28 -18.06 3.90
CA ILE A 152 2.46 -18.91 4.04
C ILE A 152 2.26 -19.92 5.17
N ASN A 153 2.01 -19.45 6.40
CA ASN A 153 1.86 -20.27 7.60
C ASN A 153 0.90 -19.58 8.60
N ALA A 154 0.68 -20.16 9.77
CA ALA A 154 -0.27 -19.67 10.77
C ALA A 154 0.42 -18.93 11.94
N PRO A 155 -0.28 -18.02 12.64
CA PRO A 155 0.30 -17.23 13.73
C PRO A 155 0.63 -18.05 14.98
N GLU A 156 -0.10 -19.14 15.23
CA GLU A 156 0.08 -20.00 16.41
C GLU A 156 1.52 -20.51 16.51
N PHE A 157 2.07 -20.52 17.74
CA PHE A 157 3.46 -20.92 17.97
C PHE A 157 3.59 -22.43 18.19
N THR A 158 3.24 -23.20 17.16
CA THR A 158 3.40 -24.67 17.13
C THR A 158 4.11 -25.12 15.85
N GLU A 159 4.78 -26.27 15.88
CA GLU A 159 5.51 -26.80 14.72
C GLU A 159 4.60 -26.94 13.49
N ALA A 160 3.41 -27.53 13.69
CA ALA A 160 2.42 -27.70 12.62
C ALA A 160 1.92 -26.37 12.06
N ALA A 161 1.64 -25.38 12.91
CA ALA A 161 1.16 -24.07 12.49
C ALA A 161 2.22 -23.27 11.73
N ARG A 162 3.50 -23.39 12.10
CA ARG A 162 4.61 -22.62 11.52
C ARG A 162 5.18 -23.22 10.24
N LEU A 163 4.85 -24.45 9.90
CA LEU A 163 5.25 -25.08 8.64
C LEU A 163 4.59 -24.38 7.43
N PRO A 164 5.34 -23.96 6.41
CA PRO A 164 4.75 -23.38 5.20
C PRO A 164 3.86 -24.39 4.46
N ASP A 165 2.63 -23.98 4.16
CA ASP A 165 1.63 -24.81 3.47
C ASP A 165 1.20 -24.15 2.14
N PRO A 166 1.47 -24.76 0.97
CA PRO A 166 1.12 -24.17 -0.31
C PRO A 166 -0.40 -24.06 -0.54
N ARG A 167 -1.24 -24.84 0.15
CA ARG A 167 -2.72 -24.72 0.05
C ARG A 167 -3.23 -23.38 0.57
N ARG A 168 -2.48 -22.71 1.44
CA ARG A 168 -2.80 -21.36 1.93
C ARG A 168 -2.82 -20.30 0.83
N MET A 169 -2.15 -20.52 -0.31
CA MET A 169 -2.27 -19.65 -1.48
C MET A 169 -3.68 -19.68 -2.09
N LEU A 170 -4.34 -20.84 -2.08
CA LEU A 170 -5.71 -20.97 -2.57
C LEU A 170 -6.72 -20.37 -1.59
N GLN A 171 -6.47 -20.54 -0.28
CA GLN A 171 -7.24 -19.87 0.76
C GLN A 171 -7.12 -18.34 0.64
N ALA A 172 -5.91 -17.82 0.47
CA ALA A 172 -5.68 -16.39 0.27
C ALA A 172 -6.44 -15.86 -0.95
N HIS A 173 -6.41 -16.58 -2.09
CA HIS A 173 -7.19 -16.20 -3.26
C HIS A 173 -8.71 -16.17 -2.96
N ALA A 174 -9.24 -17.18 -2.27
CA ALA A 174 -10.65 -17.22 -1.91
C ALA A 174 -11.05 -16.07 -0.97
N HIS A 175 -10.26 -15.79 0.08
CA HIS A 175 -10.49 -14.68 0.99
C HIS A 175 -10.35 -13.31 0.31
N SER A 176 -9.38 -13.17 -0.59
CA SER A 176 -9.26 -12.00 -1.46
C SER A 176 -10.51 -11.81 -2.32
N ALA A 177 -11.00 -12.87 -2.98
CA ALA A 177 -12.18 -12.80 -3.84
C ALA A 177 -13.44 -12.43 -3.06
N MET A 178 -13.65 -13.02 -1.87
CA MET A 178 -14.77 -12.69 -0.99
C MET A 178 -14.72 -11.24 -0.51
N THR A 179 -13.54 -10.78 -0.09
CA THR A 179 -13.33 -9.39 0.33
C THR A 179 -13.56 -8.42 -0.81
N MET A 180 -12.99 -8.68 -2.00
CA MET A 180 -13.20 -7.85 -3.20
C MET A 180 -14.68 -7.77 -3.58
N ASN A 181 -15.36 -8.91 -3.61
CA ASN A 181 -16.78 -8.97 -3.95
C ASN A 181 -17.63 -8.15 -2.97
N PHE A 182 -17.38 -8.32 -1.67
CA PHE A 182 -18.11 -7.59 -0.64
C PHE A 182 -17.84 -6.08 -0.70
N VAL A 183 -16.58 -5.66 -0.87
CA VAL A 183 -16.21 -4.24 -1.02
C VAL A 183 -16.87 -3.61 -2.25
N ARG A 184 -16.84 -4.30 -3.40
CA ARG A 184 -17.52 -3.83 -4.62
C ARG A 184 -19.02 -3.66 -4.40
N ALA A 185 -19.67 -4.64 -3.77
CA ALA A 185 -21.09 -4.60 -3.46
C ALA A 185 -21.44 -3.44 -2.49
N LEU A 186 -20.62 -3.19 -1.47
CA LEU A 186 -20.81 -2.06 -0.56
C LEU A 186 -20.72 -0.72 -1.29
N ILE A 187 -19.70 -0.54 -2.13
CA ILE A 187 -19.48 0.70 -2.88
C ILE A 187 -20.64 0.95 -3.85
N ASP A 188 -21.03 -0.06 -4.64
CA ASP A 188 -22.14 0.05 -5.60
C ASP A 188 -23.50 0.23 -4.89
N GLY A 189 -23.64 -0.32 -3.68
CA GLY A 189 -24.86 -0.29 -2.87
C GLY A 189 -25.06 0.99 -2.04
N GLY A 190 -24.24 2.03 -2.23
CA GLY A 190 -24.40 3.30 -1.52
C GLY A 190 -23.79 3.34 -0.11
N PHE A 191 -22.88 2.42 0.24
CA PHE A 191 -22.15 2.50 1.52
C PHE A 191 -21.34 3.80 1.67
N ALA A 192 -20.97 4.40 0.53
CA ALA A 192 -20.29 5.67 0.45
C ALA A 192 -21.22 6.85 0.13
N ASP A 193 -22.54 6.66 0.26
CA ASP A 193 -23.53 7.68 -0.06
C ASP A 193 -23.39 8.91 0.86
N LEU A 194 -23.16 10.06 0.23
CA LEU A 194 -22.98 11.35 0.88
C LEU A 194 -24.30 12.04 1.25
N HIS A 195 -25.46 11.51 0.85
CA HIS A 195 -26.78 12.03 1.23
C HIS A 195 -27.10 11.73 2.71
N HIS A 196 -26.54 10.65 3.26
CA HIS A 196 -26.78 10.19 4.62
C HIS A 196 -25.49 10.07 5.45
N PRO A 197 -24.75 11.17 5.64
CA PRO A 197 -23.51 11.14 6.42
C PRO A 197 -23.72 10.70 7.87
N GLU A 198 -24.94 10.79 8.41
CA GLU A 198 -25.35 10.29 9.73
C GLU A 198 -25.22 8.76 9.87
N TYR A 199 -25.30 8.00 8.77
CA TYR A 199 -25.06 6.54 8.80
C TYR A 199 -23.62 6.21 9.13
N TRP A 200 -22.72 7.16 8.96
CA TRP A 200 -21.38 7.00 9.47
C TRP A 200 -21.34 7.37 10.95
N ASN A 201 -21.64 6.39 11.81
CA ASN A 201 -21.51 6.52 13.28
C ASN A 201 -20.26 7.33 13.66
N LEU A 202 -20.45 8.51 14.29
CA LEU A 202 -19.41 9.45 14.74
C LEU A 202 -19.20 9.41 16.26
N GLU A 203 -19.74 8.40 16.94
CA GLU A 203 -19.71 8.33 18.40
C GLU A 203 -18.27 8.28 18.95
N TRP A 204 -17.33 7.68 18.21
CA TRP A 204 -15.91 7.67 18.55
C TRP A 204 -15.24 9.04 18.32
N VAL A 205 -15.65 9.81 17.31
CA VAL A 205 -15.11 11.17 17.07
C VAL A 205 -15.27 12.07 18.30
N ARG A 206 -16.26 11.81 19.18
CA ARG A 206 -16.54 12.60 20.39
C ARG A 206 -15.35 12.78 21.33
N HIS A 207 -14.37 11.89 21.30
CA HIS A 207 -13.16 12.00 22.12
C HIS A 207 -12.10 12.92 21.51
N SER A 208 -12.24 13.28 20.23
CA SER A 208 -11.32 14.19 19.55
C SER A 208 -11.62 15.65 19.86
N PRO A 209 -10.61 16.49 20.18
CA PRO A 209 -10.80 17.93 20.21
C PRO A 209 -11.21 18.50 18.85
N LEU A 210 -11.01 17.75 17.76
CA LEU A 210 -11.39 18.13 16.39
C LEU A 210 -12.79 17.63 16.00
N ALA A 211 -13.55 17.07 16.94
CA ALA A 211 -14.87 16.51 16.68
C ALA A 211 -15.83 17.51 16.04
N THR A 212 -15.86 18.72 16.59
CA THR A 212 -16.72 19.80 16.11
C THR A 212 -16.35 20.21 14.69
N ASP A 213 -15.05 20.26 14.37
CA ASP A 213 -14.59 20.62 13.02
C ASP A 213 -14.94 19.53 12.01
N TYR A 214 -14.83 18.25 12.40
CA TYR A 214 -15.30 17.14 11.58
C TYR A 214 -16.79 17.24 11.28
N GLN A 215 -17.61 17.45 12.31
CA GLN A 215 -19.07 17.54 12.17
C GLN A 215 -19.47 18.69 11.26
N LYS A 216 -18.82 19.85 11.39
CA LYS A 216 -19.02 21.00 10.49
C LYS A 216 -18.68 20.67 9.05
N MET A 217 -17.55 20.00 8.82
CA MET A 217 -17.13 19.57 7.49
C MET A 217 -18.16 18.63 6.85
N VAL A 218 -18.58 17.60 7.57
CA VAL A 218 -19.59 16.64 7.11
C VAL A 218 -20.92 17.33 6.81
N SER A 219 -21.39 18.23 7.69
CA SER A 219 -22.61 19.01 7.45
C SER A 219 -22.51 19.84 6.18
N SER A 220 -21.38 20.55 5.98
CA SER A 220 -21.15 21.39 4.81
C SER A 220 -21.17 20.59 3.50
N ILE A 221 -20.70 19.34 3.51
CA ILE A 221 -20.74 18.45 2.35
C ILE A 221 -22.19 18.06 2.04
N GLY A 222 -22.94 17.66 3.06
CA GLY A 222 -24.37 17.37 2.89
C GLY A 222 -25.14 18.57 2.33
N ASP A 223 -24.86 19.79 2.82
CA ASP A 223 -25.46 21.02 2.32
C ASP A 223 -25.09 21.31 0.85
N ALA A 224 -23.83 21.09 0.47
CA ALA A 224 -23.36 21.29 -0.90
C ALA A 224 -24.01 20.31 -1.89
N VAL A 225 -24.19 19.04 -1.49
CA VAL A 225 -24.90 18.04 -2.31
C VAL A 225 -26.35 18.46 -2.52
N ARG A 226 -27.07 18.80 -1.42
CA ARG A 226 -28.45 19.29 -1.49
C ARG A 226 -28.60 20.54 -2.36
N PHE A 227 -27.63 21.45 -2.28
CA PHE A 227 -27.61 22.66 -3.10
C PHE A 227 -27.47 22.34 -4.60
N MET A 228 -26.55 21.45 -4.98
CA MET A 228 -26.40 21.02 -6.38
C MET A 228 -27.67 20.36 -6.92
N GLU A 229 -28.33 19.51 -6.12
CA GLU A 229 -29.60 18.87 -6.47
C GLU A 229 -30.74 19.88 -6.64
N THR A 230 -30.78 20.89 -5.77
CA THR A 230 -31.75 22.00 -5.87
C THR A 230 -31.57 22.77 -7.18
N LEU A 231 -30.33 22.98 -7.63
CA LEU A 231 -30.03 23.67 -8.88
C LEU A 231 -30.28 22.81 -10.13
N SER A 232 -29.92 21.53 -10.08
CA SER A 232 -30.07 20.61 -11.23
C SER A 232 -31.50 20.13 -11.41
N GLY A 233 -32.33 20.18 -10.37
CA GLY A 233 -33.69 19.61 -10.36
C GLY A 233 -33.72 18.08 -10.42
N THR A 234 -32.56 17.42 -10.29
CA THR A 234 -32.41 15.96 -10.34
C THR A 234 -31.43 15.50 -9.28
N GLN A 235 -31.69 14.35 -8.65
CA GLN A 235 -30.70 13.73 -7.75
C GLN A 235 -29.39 13.48 -8.48
N VAL A 236 -28.27 13.79 -7.82
CA VAL A 236 -26.95 13.60 -8.43
C VAL A 236 -26.50 12.15 -8.25
N TYR A 237 -27.04 11.24 -9.07
CA TYR A 237 -26.75 9.80 -9.00
C TYR A 237 -25.27 9.43 -9.24
N ASN A 238 -24.52 10.28 -9.95
CA ASN A 238 -23.09 10.07 -10.22
C ASN A 238 -22.19 10.27 -9.00
N LEU A 239 -22.71 10.79 -7.87
CA LEU A 239 -21.95 10.85 -6.61
C LEU A 239 -21.76 9.46 -5.96
N ASN A 240 -22.55 8.46 -6.37
CA ASN A 240 -22.55 7.12 -5.78
C ASN A 240 -21.45 6.20 -6.33
N ARG A 241 -20.79 6.56 -7.43
CA ARG A 241 -19.72 5.74 -8.03
C ARG A 241 -18.36 6.22 -7.55
N ILE A 242 -17.92 5.65 -6.43
CA ILE A 242 -16.57 5.84 -5.91
C ILE A 242 -15.68 4.73 -6.46
N ASP A 243 -14.62 5.08 -7.19
CA ASP A 243 -13.58 4.10 -7.53
C ASP A 243 -12.82 3.69 -6.26
N PHE A 244 -12.67 2.38 -6.07
CA PHE A 244 -11.85 1.79 -5.03
C PHE A 244 -10.97 0.70 -5.63
N TYR A 245 -9.68 0.79 -5.33
CA TYR A 245 -8.68 -0.15 -5.79
C TYR A 245 -8.06 -0.90 -4.61
N THR A 246 -7.32 -1.94 -4.92
CA THR A 246 -6.60 -2.76 -3.94
C THR A 246 -5.12 -2.81 -4.25
N SER A 247 -4.36 -3.07 -3.20
CA SER A 247 -2.91 -3.13 -3.20
C SER A 247 -2.43 -4.11 -2.15
N HIS A 248 -1.30 -4.75 -2.43
CA HIS A 248 -0.53 -5.52 -1.44
C HIS A 248 0.95 -5.54 -1.83
N GLU A 249 1.81 -5.89 -0.88
CA GLU A 249 3.23 -6.13 -1.15
C GLU A 249 3.33 -7.38 -2.02
N ALA A 250 3.93 -7.27 -3.22
CA ALA A 250 4.14 -8.39 -4.12
C ALA A 250 5.26 -9.30 -3.60
N LEU A 251 5.07 -9.86 -2.40
CA LEU A 251 6.11 -10.54 -1.65
C LEU A 251 6.25 -11.99 -2.10
N LEU A 252 5.17 -12.77 -2.09
CA LEU A 252 5.18 -14.20 -2.42
C LEU A 252 5.13 -14.40 -3.94
N LEU A 253 6.27 -14.30 -4.61
CA LEU A 253 6.36 -14.32 -6.07
C LEU A 253 5.73 -15.55 -6.76
N PRO A 254 5.71 -16.78 -6.20
CA PRO A 254 4.93 -17.87 -6.77
C PRO A 254 3.44 -17.56 -6.90
N TYR A 255 2.84 -16.91 -5.89
CA TYR A 255 1.44 -16.47 -5.90
C TYR A 255 1.20 -15.39 -6.96
N GLU A 256 2.06 -14.37 -7.00
CA GLU A 256 1.96 -13.27 -7.97
C GLU A 256 2.13 -13.78 -9.41
N GLN A 257 3.15 -14.60 -9.66
CA GLN A 257 3.35 -15.28 -10.95
C GLN A 257 2.11 -16.08 -11.34
N ALA A 258 1.55 -16.86 -10.42
CA ALA A 258 0.38 -17.69 -10.66
C ALA A 258 -0.89 -16.88 -10.94
N LEU A 259 -0.95 -15.58 -10.66
CA LEU A 259 -2.07 -14.68 -11.00
C LEU A 259 -1.73 -13.66 -12.09
N THR A 260 -0.56 -13.77 -12.72
CA THR A 260 -0.14 -12.92 -13.84
C THR A 260 -0.65 -13.47 -15.16
N ARG A 261 -1.28 -12.63 -15.99
CA ARG A 261 -1.94 -13.04 -17.24
C ARG A 261 -1.71 -12.03 -18.36
N GLN A 262 -1.73 -12.53 -19.60
CA GLN A 262 -2.06 -11.71 -20.75
C GLN A 262 -3.58 -11.66 -20.89
N VAL A 263 -4.13 -10.48 -21.16
CA VAL A 263 -5.57 -10.29 -21.30
C VAL A 263 -5.89 -10.01 -22.77
N PRO A 264 -6.94 -10.60 -23.36
CA PRO A 264 -7.32 -10.31 -24.74
C PRO A 264 -7.45 -8.81 -24.99
N ARG A 265 -6.89 -8.33 -26.10
CA ARG A 265 -6.88 -6.91 -26.51
C ARG A 265 -6.04 -5.98 -25.61
N GLN A 266 -5.24 -6.52 -24.69
CA GLN A 266 -4.26 -5.77 -23.91
C GLN A 266 -2.84 -6.28 -24.20
N GLN A 267 -1.88 -5.37 -24.34
CA GLN A 267 -0.49 -5.74 -24.58
C GLN A 267 0.25 -5.98 -23.27
N GLY A 268 1.14 -7.00 -23.27
CA GLY A 268 1.97 -7.33 -22.13
C GLY A 268 1.25 -8.15 -21.08
N TRP A 269 1.88 -8.24 -19.90
CA TRP A 269 1.42 -9.05 -18.78
C TRP A 269 0.89 -8.16 -17.66
N LEU A 270 -0.21 -8.57 -17.04
CA LEU A 270 -0.80 -7.88 -15.89
C LEU A 270 -0.80 -8.84 -14.71
N ASN A 271 -0.32 -8.39 -13.56
CA ASN A 271 -0.60 -9.08 -12.32
C ASN A 271 -2.05 -8.80 -11.94
N LEU A 272 -2.91 -9.82 -12.03
CA LEU A 272 -4.34 -9.69 -11.75
C LEU A 272 -4.70 -10.13 -10.32
N SER A 273 -3.70 -10.25 -9.43
CA SER A 273 -3.92 -10.43 -7.99
C SER A 273 -4.38 -9.13 -7.32
N THR A 274 -3.97 -7.97 -7.85
CA THR A 274 -4.26 -6.66 -7.27
C THR A 274 -4.07 -5.54 -8.28
N HIS A 275 -4.61 -4.37 -7.98
CA HIS A 275 -4.48 -3.22 -8.88
C HIS A 275 -3.08 -2.61 -8.80
N TYR A 276 -2.52 -2.50 -7.58
CA TYR A 276 -1.35 -1.71 -7.28
C TYR A 276 -0.37 -2.43 -6.35
N PRO A 277 0.46 -3.35 -6.89
CA PRO A 277 1.46 -4.04 -6.10
C PRO A 277 2.64 -3.13 -5.73
N TRP A 278 3.28 -3.38 -4.59
CA TRP A 278 4.54 -2.71 -4.23
C TRP A 278 5.66 -3.66 -3.82
N ILE A 279 6.90 -3.16 -3.89
CA ILE A 279 8.13 -3.81 -3.40
C ILE A 279 8.47 -3.25 -2.02
N GLY A 280 8.64 -4.12 -1.03
CA GLY A 280 9.06 -3.75 0.32
C GLY A 280 10.56 -3.47 0.42
N MET A 281 10.98 -2.78 1.49
CA MET A 281 12.40 -2.44 1.70
C MET A 281 13.34 -3.64 1.75
N ARG A 282 12.86 -4.80 2.23
CA ARG A 282 13.66 -6.03 2.38
C ARG A 282 13.78 -6.83 1.07
N THR A 283 13.11 -6.38 0.02
CA THR A 283 13.03 -7.03 -1.29
C THR A 283 13.32 -6.05 -2.43
N ALA A 284 13.77 -4.83 -2.12
CA ALA A 284 14.05 -3.74 -3.04
C ALA A 284 15.43 -3.82 -3.74
N ALA A 285 16.12 -4.96 -3.69
CA ALA A 285 17.40 -5.13 -4.36
C ALA A 285 17.24 -4.97 -5.87
N LEU A 286 18.06 -4.10 -6.48
CA LEU A 286 17.94 -3.71 -7.89
C LEU A 286 18.06 -4.91 -8.86
N ASP A 287 18.93 -5.86 -8.53
CA ASP A 287 19.15 -7.11 -9.28
C ASP A 287 18.34 -8.28 -8.72
N GLY A 288 17.46 -8.02 -7.76
CA GLY A 288 16.66 -9.02 -7.06
C GLY A 288 15.40 -9.45 -7.81
N ALA A 289 14.83 -10.56 -7.35
CA ALA A 289 13.67 -11.20 -7.96
C ALA A 289 12.41 -10.31 -8.00
N HIS A 290 12.16 -9.51 -6.97
CA HIS A 290 10.98 -8.66 -6.89
C HIS A 290 11.02 -7.49 -7.88
N VAL A 291 12.19 -6.87 -8.04
CA VAL A 291 12.41 -5.83 -9.07
C VAL A 291 12.28 -6.44 -10.46
N GLU A 292 12.87 -7.61 -10.72
CA GLU A 292 12.72 -8.31 -12.00
C GLU A 292 11.26 -8.68 -12.30
N TYR A 293 10.52 -9.19 -11.31
CA TYR A 293 9.12 -9.53 -11.48
C TYR A 293 8.28 -8.29 -11.83
N LEU A 294 8.38 -7.21 -11.06
CA LEU A 294 7.56 -6.01 -11.32
C LEU A 294 8.01 -5.21 -12.53
N ARG A 295 9.25 -5.36 -13.00
CA ARG A 295 9.76 -4.72 -14.23
C ARG A 295 8.86 -4.99 -15.44
N GLY A 296 8.35 -6.20 -15.61
CA GLY A 296 7.60 -6.59 -16.81
C GLY A 296 6.09 -6.71 -16.68
N VAL A 297 5.51 -6.57 -15.48
CA VAL A 297 4.05 -6.42 -15.35
C VAL A 297 3.64 -5.01 -15.75
N ARG A 298 2.42 -4.81 -16.27
CA ARG A 298 1.89 -3.52 -16.74
C ARG A 298 1.16 -2.71 -15.66
N ASN A 299 0.97 -3.26 -14.46
CA ASN A 299 0.34 -2.54 -13.34
C ASN A 299 1.05 -1.20 -13.04
N PRO A 300 0.39 -0.17 -12.51
CA PRO A 300 1.15 0.80 -11.74
C PRO A 300 1.82 0.07 -10.57
N ILE A 301 3.04 0.46 -10.22
CA ILE A 301 3.84 -0.20 -9.19
C ILE A 301 4.42 0.83 -8.24
N ALA A 302 4.70 0.38 -7.02
CA ALA A 302 5.38 1.20 -6.04
C ALA A 302 6.58 0.47 -5.43
N ILE A 303 7.49 1.24 -4.86
CA ILE A 303 8.60 0.71 -4.08
C ILE A 303 8.79 1.53 -2.82
N LYS A 304 9.00 0.84 -1.70
CA LYS A 304 9.31 1.48 -0.42
C LYS A 304 10.72 2.07 -0.50
N VAL A 305 10.88 3.27 0.06
CA VAL A 305 12.16 4.00 0.12
C VAL A 305 12.45 4.36 1.58
N GLY A 306 13.55 3.84 2.11
CA GLY A 306 13.96 4.03 3.51
C GLY A 306 15.13 5.00 3.64
N PRO A 307 15.53 5.33 4.89
CA PRO A 307 16.58 6.31 5.16
C PRO A 307 17.99 5.90 4.70
N SER A 308 18.20 4.62 4.37
CA SER A 308 19.47 4.11 3.84
C SER A 308 19.61 4.22 2.32
N VAL A 309 18.51 4.47 1.59
CA VAL A 309 18.52 4.52 0.13
C VAL A 309 19.32 5.73 -0.34
N GLN A 310 20.22 5.51 -1.30
CA GLN A 310 21.04 6.57 -1.90
C GLN A 310 20.42 7.09 -3.21
N PRO A 311 20.67 8.36 -3.58
CA PRO A 311 20.23 8.94 -4.85
C PRO A 311 20.46 8.05 -6.08
N ASP A 312 21.68 7.53 -6.27
CA ASP A 312 22.03 6.74 -7.44
C ASP A 312 21.27 5.40 -7.50
N GLN A 313 21.00 4.79 -6.34
CA GLN A 313 20.18 3.58 -6.27
C GLN A 313 18.75 3.87 -6.69
N LEU A 314 18.21 5.02 -6.27
CA LEU A 314 16.87 5.46 -6.61
C LEU A 314 16.73 5.70 -8.12
N LEU A 315 17.69 6.38 -8.75
CA LEU A 315 17.68 6.63 -10.20
C LEU A 315 17.77 5.33 -11.01
N ARG A 316 18.62 4.39 -10.59
CA ARG A 316 18.72 3.07 -11.22
C ARG A 316 17.43 2.26 -11.10
N LEU A 317 16.68 2.42 -10.01
CA LEU A 317 15.35 1.81 -9.90
C LEU A 317 14.38 2.40 -10.92
N ILE A 318 14.45 3.70 -11.23
CA ILE A 318 13.64 4.31 -12.29
C ILE A 318 14.04 3.72 -13.66
N ASP A 319 15.34 3.57 -13.94
CA ASP A 319 15.84 2.98 -15.20
C ASP A 319 15.21 1.60 -15.44
N VAL A 320 15.08 0.80 -14.39
CA VAL A 320 14.57 -0.58 -14.48
C VAL A 320 13.05 -0.63 -14.46
N LEU A 321 12.39 0.13 -13.59
CA LEU A 321 10.96 -0.03 -13.32
C LEU A 321 10.07 0.88 -14.17
N ASN A 322 10.62 1.97 -14.71
CA ASN A 322 9.93 2.90 -15.61
C ASN A 322 10.86 3.41 -16.73
N PRO A 323 11.42 2.51 -17.58
CA PRO A 323 12.40 2.88 -18.61
C PRO A 323 11.85 3.88 -19.64
N GLU A 324 10.55 3.78 -19.96
CA GLU A 324 9.87 4.63 -20.96
C GLU A 324 9.23 5.89 -20.35
N ASP A 325 9.50 6.19 -19.07
CA ASP A 325 8.92 7.32 -18.34
C ASP A 325 7.37 7.39 -18.46
N GLU A 326 6.71 6.21 -18.43
CA GLU A 326 5.25 6.06 -18.56
C GLU A 326 4.56 6.80 -17.39
N PRO A 327 3.62 7.73 -17.65
CA PRO A 327 2.89 8.42 -16.60
C PRO A 327 2.09 7.44 -15.72
N GLY A 328 2.11 7.68 -14.41
CA GLY A 328 1.43 6.86 -13.40
C GLY A 328 2.05 5.49 -13.15
N ARG A 329 3.15 5.14 -13.82
CA ARG A 329 3.80 3.83 -13.71
C ARG A 329 4.45 3.58 -12.35
N LEU A 330 5.25 4.53 -11.85
CA LEU A 330 6.12 4.32 -10.71
C LEU A 330 5.83 5.32 -9.59
N SER A 331 5.77 4.79 -8.36
CA SER A 331 5.65 5.56 -7.14
C SER A 331 6.75 5.19 -6.14
N PHE A 332 7.29 6.21 -5.46
CA PHE A 332 8.17 6.04 -4.32
C PHE A 332 7.40 6.27 -3.02
N ILE A 333 7.29 5.22 -2.21
CA ILE A 333 6.67 5.27 -0.90
C ILE A 333 7.77 5.45 0.16
N HIS A 334 8.09 6.70 0.49
CA HIS A 334 9.15 6.99 1.45
C HIS A 334 8.68 6.76 2.90
N ARG A 335 9.55 6.18 3.74
CA ARG A 335 9.30 5.83 5.15
C ARG A 335 10.52 6.10 6.01
N MET A 336 10.84 7.38 6.14
CA MET A 336 12.09 7.86 6.72
C MET A 336 12.10 7.80 8.24
N GLY A 337 10.93 7.99 8.86
CA GLY A 337 10.82 8.26 10.30
C GLY A 337 10.95 9.76 10.58
N ALA A 338 10.16 10.27 11.52
CA ALA A 338 10.14 11.68 11.91
C ALA A 338 11.53 12.20 12.31
N ALA A 339 12.34 11.36 12.95
CA ALA A 339 13.69 11.73 13.37
C ALA A 339 14.69 11.90 12.22
N GLN A 340 14.45 11.30 11.05
CA GLN A 340 15.44 11.23 9.96
C GLN A 340 14.98 11.94 8.68
N ILE A 341 13.67 12.20 8.53
CA ILE A 341 13.11 12.69 7.27
C ILE A 341 13.74 14.00 6.78
N ALA A 342 13.99 14.95 7.68
CA ALA A 342 14.57 16.26 7.35
C ALA A 342 15.97 16.15 6.73
N GLU A 343 16.75 15.14 7.10
CA GLU A 343 18.09 14.90 6.56
C GLU A 343 18.04 14.01 5.31
N LYS A 344 17.24 12.94 5.35
CA LYS A 344 17.33 11.84 4.38
C LYS A 344 16.49 12.02 3.12
N LEU A 345 15.36 12.71 3.20
CA LEU A 345 14.47 12.88 2.05
C LEU A 345 14.98 13.91 1.02
N PRO A 346 15.49 15.10 1.41
CA PRO A 346 15.86 16.14 0.44
C PRO A 346 16.88 15.73 -0.63
N PRO A 347 17.96 14.97 -0.32
CA PRO A 347 18.89 14.49 -1.34
C PRO A 347 18.22 13.65 -2.43
N LEU A 348 17.22 12.83 -2.06
CA LEU A 348 16.46 11.99 -2.99
C LEU A 348 15.54 12.82 -3.88
N LEU A 349 14.81 13.78 -3.29
CA LEU A 349 13.96 14.70 -4.04
C LEU A 349 14.76 15.48 -5.09
N ASN A 350 15.92 16.00 -4.69
CA ASN A 350 16.80 16.76 -5.57
C ASN A 350 17.41 15.90 -6.69
N ALA A 351 17.68 14.61 -6.44
CA ALA A 351 18.18 13.70 -7.45
C ALA A 351 17.12 13.43 -8.53
N VAL A 352 15.91 13.04 -8.14
CA VAL A 352 14.83 12.76 -9.08
C VAL A 352 14.38 14.02 -9.81
N LYS A 353 14.32 15.18 -9.14
CA LYS A 353 14.00 16.46 -9.79
C LYS A 353 15.02 16.83 -10.87
N ARG A 354 16.32 16.60 -10.64
CA ARG A 354 17.37 16.87 -11.63
C ARG A 354 17.31 15.91 -12.82
N ASP A 355 16.99 14.65 -12.55
CA ASP A 355 16.81 13.61 -13.56
C ASP A 355 15.57 13.87 -14.44
N GLY A 356 14.50 14.43 -13.87
CA GLY A 356 13.34 14.93 -14.60
C GLY A 356 12.28 13.87 -14.93
N ARG A 357 12.52 12.59 -14.61
CA ARG A 357 11.53 11.51 -14.80
C ARG A 357 10.36 11.60 -13.82
N ARG A 358 9.21 11.07 -14.25
CA ARG A 358 7.95 11.12 -13.52
C ARG A 358 7.89 10.00 -12.49
N VAL A 359 7.73 10.38 -11.22
CA VAL A 359 7.41 9.46 -10.13
C VAL A 359 6.35 10.09 -9.23
N LEU A 360 5.48 9.27 -8.65
CA LEU A 360 4.57 9.72 -7.61
C LEU A 360 5.25 9.56 -6.24
N TRP A 361 5.40 10.66 -5.50
CA TRP A 361 5.89 10.60 -4.12
C TRP A 361 4.75 10.35 -3.14
N VAL A 362 4.93 9.36 -2.28
CA VAL A 362 3.93 8.92 -1.30
C VAL A 362 4.59 8.81 0.07
N CYS A 363 3.99 9.38 1.10
CA CYS A 363 4.51 9.32 2.46
C CYS A 363 3.92 8.12 3.22
N ASP A 364 4.79 7.19 3.64
CA ASP A 364 4.50 6.17 4.65
C ASP A 364 5.10 6.59 5.99
N ALA A 365 4.28 7.31 6.77
CA ALA A 365 4.65 7.80 8.08
C ALA A 365 4.53 6.75 9.19
N MET A 366 4.25 5.50 8.85
CA MET A 366 3.98 4.45 9.82
C MET A 366 5.26 3.67 10.11
N HIS A 367 5.83 3.09 9.06
CA HIS A 367 6.88 2.10 9.20
C HIS A 367 8.21 2.71 9.70
N GLY A 368 8.45 4.00 9.45
CA GLY A 368 9.61 4.76 9.95
C GLY A 368 9.60 5.03 11.46
N ASN A 369 8.44 4.92 12.10
CA ASN A 369 8.20 5.41 13.46
C ASN A 369 7.82 4.30 14.45
N THR A 370 8.10 3.03 14.12
CA THR A 370 7.85 1.90 15.03
C THR A 370 8.90 1.88 16.15
N GLU A 371 8.44 1.79 17.39
CA GLU A 371 9.25 1.63 18.59
C GLU A 371 8.76 0.43 19.43
N SER A 372 9.60 -0.06 20.34
CA SER A 372 9.24 -1.10 21.31
C SER A 372 9.04 -0.47 22.68
N THR A 373 7.95 -0.86 23.34
CA THR A 373 7.57 -0.37 24.67
C THR A 373 8.16 -1.23 25.77
N SER A 374 8.08 -0.74 27.01
CA SER A 374 8.58 -1.45 28.18
C SER A 374 7.82 -2.76 28.47
N ASN A 375 6.56 -2.84 28.08
CA ASN A 375 5.71 -4.03 28.20
C ASN A 375 5.79 -4.99 27.00
N GLY A 376 6.78 -4.81 26.11
CA GLY A 376 7.07 -5.76 25.02
C GLY A 376 6.22 -5.62 23.76
N TYR A 377 5.25 -4.68 23.75
CA TYR A 377 4.52 -4.34 22.54
C TYR A 377 5.36 -3.51 21.58
N LYS A 378 5.02 -3.57 20.29
CA LYS A 378 5.46 -2.57 19.33
C LYS A 378 4.39 -1.49 19.28
N THR A 379 4.79 -0.23 19.22
CA THR A 379 3.86 0.88 19.04
C THR A 379 4.43 1.92 18.07
N ARG A 380 3.62 2.93 17.77
CA ARG A 380 4.02 4.13 17.03
C ARG A 380 3.40 5.31 17.76
N ARG A 381 4.20 6.32 18.07
CA ARG A 381 3.68 7.58 18.64
C ARG A 381 2.94 8.34 17.55
N PHE A 382 1.69 8.67 17.80
CA PHE A 382 0.85 9.42 16.86
C PHE A 382 1.52 10.73 16.39
N ASP A 383 2.18 11.46 17.29
CA ASP A 383 2.88 12.69 16.96
C ASP A 383 4.03 12.50 15.98
N ASN A 384 4.76 11.38 16.05
CA ASN A 384 5.81 11.06 15.08
C ASN A 384 5.19 10.75 13.71
N VAL A 385 4.09 10.01 13.68
CA VAL A 385 3.34 9.73 12.43
C VAL A 385 2.86 11.03 11.80
N ARG A 386 2.16 11.88 12.56
CA ARG A 386 1.70 13.20 12.10
C ARG A 386 2.87 14.06 11.64
N GLY A 387 3.93 14.15 12.45
CA GLY A 387 5.10 14.98 12.18
C GLY A 387 5.81 14.58 10.89
N GLU A 388 5.95 13.28 10.60
CA GLU A 388 6.54 12.83 9.33
C GLU A 388 5.67 13.21 8.12
N VAL A 389 4.34 13.08 8.21
CA VAL A 389 3.42 13.55 7.15
C VAL A 389 3.57 15.05 6.91
N GLU A 390 3.53 15.86 7.97
CA GLU A 390 3.63 17.32 7.87
C GLU A 390 4.99 17.77 7.31
N MET A 391 6.09 17.20 7.81
CA MET A 391 7.43 17.48 7.29
C MET A 391 7.57 17.08 5.83
N SER A 392 6.91 16.01 5.38
CA SER A 392 6.94 15.61 3.97
C SER A 392 6.41 16.71 3.06
N PHE A 393 5.30 17.37 3.44
CA PHE A 393 4.78 18.52 2.70
C PHE A 393 5.78 19.68 2.67
N ASP A 394 6.39 20.03 3.81
CA ASP A 394 7.39 21.10 3.89
C ASP A 394 8.59 20.84 2.97
N LEU A 395 9.13 19.62 3.03
CA LEU A 395 10.31 19.24 2.27
C LEU A 395 10.03 19.15 0.77
N HIS A 396 8.85 18.66 0.38
CA HIS A 396 8.43 18.68 -1.01
C HIS A 396 8.30 20.11 -1.55
N ALA A 397 7.64 21.00 -0.80
CA ALA A 397 7.51 22.42 -1.15
C ALA A 397 8.88 23.10 -1.27
N ALA A 398 9.76 22.90 -0.30
CA ALA A 398 11.12 23.45 -0.31
C ALA A 398 11.97 22.94 -1.50
N ALA A 399 11.80 21.68 -1.88
CA ALA A 399 12.47 21.11 -3.05
C ALA A 399 11.80 21.51 -4.38
N GLY A 400 10.65 22.21 -4.36
CA GLY A 400 9.84 22.49 -5.54
C GLY A 400 9.35 21.22 -6.23
N THR A 401 9.00 20.21 -5.44
CA THR A 401 8.36 18.95 -5.84
C THR A 401 6.99 18.86 -5.16
N ARG A 402 6.28 17.74 -5.30
CA ARG A 402 4.95 17.57 -4.71
C ARG A 402 4.84 16.24 -3.99
N LEU A 403 4.25 16.25 -2.80
CA LEU A 403 3.75 15.04 -2.18
C LEU A 403 2.42 14.68 -2.84
N GLY A 404 2.35 13.49 -3.44
CA GLY A 404 1.20 13.04 -4.21
C GLY A 404 0.26 12.10 -3.46
N GLY A 405 0.63 11.66 -2.25
CA GLY A 405 -0.24 10.82 -1.43
C GLY A 405 0.34 10.38 -0.09
N VAL A 406 -0.45 9.60 0.63
CA VAL A 406 -0.06 8.92 1.87
C VAL A 406 -0.36 7.43 1.82
N HIS A 407 0.43 6.67 2.57
CA HIS A 407 0.31 5.22 2.73
C HIS A 407 0.28 4.89 4.22
N LEU A 408 -0.87 4.46 4.73
CA LEU A 408 -1.12 4.31 6.16
C LEU A 408 -1.56 2.89 6.53
N GLU A 409 -1.17 2.44 7.72
CA GLU A 409 -1.67 1.21 8.32
C GLU A 409 -2.75 1.62 9.34
N LEU A 410 -3.99 1.25 9.06
CA LEU A 410 -5.16 1.73 9.80
C LEU A 410 -6.26 0.67 9.84
N THR A 411 -7.12 0.80 10.84
CA THR A 411 -8.31 -0.03 11.00
C THR A 411 -9.50 0.79 11.50
N GLY A 412 -10.71 0.36 11.15
CA GLY A 412 -11.94 0.93 11.67
C GLY A 412 -12.34 0.39 13.05
N GLU A 413 -11.54 -0.52 13.61
CA GLU A 413 -11.75 -1.10 14.93
C GLU A 413 -11.25 -0.17 16.05
N ASP A 414 -11.86 -0.26 17.24
CA ASP A 414 -11.43 0.48 18.45
C ASP A 414 -10.23 -0.20 19.11
N VAL A 415 -9.09 -0.15 18.42
CA VAL A 415 -7.83 -0.74 18.88
C VAL A 415 -6.96 0.25 19.64
N THR A 416 -6.08 -0.29 20.48
CA THR A 416 -5.05 0.44 21.22
C THR A 416 -3.68 -0.04 20.77
N GLU A 417 -3.28 0.39 19.56
CA GLU A 417 -2.06 -0.10 18.93
C GLU A 417 -0.99 1.02 18.80
N CYS A 418 -1.40 2.24 18.46
CA CYS A 418 -0.55 3.43 18.45
C CYS A 418 -0.82 4.32 19.69
N THR A 419 0.23 4.84 20.33
CA THR A 419 0.12 5.76 21.48
C THR A 419 -0.17 7.19 21.05
N GLY A 420 -0.73 8.01 21.95
CA GLY A 420 -1.11 9.40 21.69
C GLY A 420 -2.45 9.53 20.94
N GLY A 421 -2.56 10.59 20.13
CA GLY A 421 -3.82 10.99 19.49
C GLY A 421 -4.80 11.63 20.48
N ALA A 422 -6.04 11.85 20.06
CA ALA A 422 -7.10 12.48 20.87
C ALA A 422 -7.27 11.92 22.28
N ARG A 423 -7.13 10.60 22.45
CA ARG A 423 -7.30 9.90 23.73
C ARG A 423 -6.04 9.83 24.59
N GLU A 424 -4.92 10.39 24.11
CA GLU A 424 -3.61 10.32 24.77
C GLU A 424 -3.21 8.90 25.19
N LEU A 425 -3.43 7.91 24.30
CA LEU A 425 -3.19 6.50 24.60
C LEU A 425 -1.75 6.28 25.09
N THR A 426 -1.60 5.56 26.20
CA THR A 426 -0.31 5.27 26.84
C THR A 426 0.14 3.83 26.59
N GLU A 427 1.36 3.47 27.01
CA GLU A 427 1.84 2.07 26.90
C GLU A 427 0.93 1.08 27.63
N ARG A 428 0.27 1.50 28.72
CA ARG A 428 -0.67 0.66 29.49
C ARG A 428 -1.93 0.36 28.71
N ASP A 429 -2.40 1.32 27.92
CA ASP A 429 -3.62 1.15 27.13
C ASP A 429 -3.43 0.11 26.03
N LEU A 430 -2.19 -0.16 25.60
CA LEU A 430 -1.90 -1.15 24.56
C LEU A 430 -2.47 -2.53 24.93
N GLU A 431 -2.39 -2.93 26.20
CA GLU A 431 -2.87 -4.23 26.69
C GLU A 431 -4.39 -4.43 26.52
N ARG A 432 -5.16 -3.36 26.36
CA ARG A 432 -6.62 -3.39 26.29
C ARG A 432 -7.15 -4.04 25.01
N ALA A 433 -6.61 -3.64 23.88
CA ALA A 433 -7.16 -3.95 22.56
C ALA A 433 -6.09 -3.95 21.46
N TYR A 434 -4.91 -4.53 21.73
CA TYR A 434 -3.90 -4.79 20.70
C TYR A 434 -4.26 -6.03 19.88
N ARG A 435 -4.75 -5.85 18.65
CA ARG A 435 -5.27 -6.95 17.81
C ARG A 435 -4.35 -7.29 16.63
N SER A 436 -3.48 -6.37 16.21
CA SER A 436 -2.54 -6.63 15.13
C SER A 436 -1.58 -7.76 15.47
N SER A 437 -1.44 -8.72 14.56
CA SER A 437 -0.45 -9.80 14.67
C SER A 437 0.96 -9.37 14.27
N VAL A 438 1.11 -8.14 13.76
CA VAL A 438 2.37 -7.64 13.19
C VAL A 438 2.68 -6.23 13.69
N ASP A 439 2.38 -5.20 12.91
CA ASP A 439 2.71 -3.81 13.24
C ASP A 439 1.45 -3.05 13.73
N PRO A 440 1.60 -2.09 14.65
CA PRO A 440 0.49 -1.35 15.25
C PRO A 440 -0.19 -0.42 14.24
N ARG A 441 -1.52 -0.45 14.15
CA ARG A 441 -2.31 0.36 13.22
C ARG A 441 -2.84 1.62 13.89
N LEU A 442 -3.10 2.66 13.09
CA LEU A 442 -3.94 3.77 13.53
C LEU A 442 -5.36 3.23 13.76
N ASN A 443 -5.93 3.56 14.90
CA ASN A 443 -7.36 3.35 15.09
C ASN A 443 -8.16 4.40 14.30
N TYR A 444 -9.48 4.33 14.41
CA TYR A 444 -10.38 5.21 13.69
C TYR A 444 -10.09 6.71 13.93
N GLU A 445 -10.04 7.13 15.18
CA GLU A 445 -9.86 8.55 15.56
C GLU A 445 -8.53 9.09 15.03
N GLN A 446 -7.45 8.35 15.28
CA GLN A 446 -6.11 8.71 14.83
C GLN A 446 -6.06 8.83 13.29
N SER A 447 -6.75 7.94 12.57
CA SER A 447 -6.82 7.98 11.11
C SER A 447 -7.47 9.27 10.61
N LEU A 448 -8.59 9.69 11.21
CA LEU A 448 -9.23 10.96 10.87
C LEU A 448 -8.38 12.18 11.23
N GLU A 449 -7.73 12.17 12.39
CA GLU A 449 -6.84 13.26 12.80
C GLU A 449 -5.69 13.46 11.81
N ILE A 450 -5.13 12.39 11.24
CA ILE A 450 -4.15 12.48 10.15
C ILE A 450 -4.76 13.11 8.90
N ALA A 451 -5.96 12.71 8.48
CA ALA A 451 -6.63 13.32 7.32
C ALA A 451 -6.82 14.85 7.51
N MET A 452 -7.21 15.28 8.71
CA MET A 452 -7.34 16.70 9.03
C MET A 452 -5.99 17.42 9.08
N ALA A 453 -4.94 16.78 9.62
CA ALA A 453 -3.60 17.33 9.61
C ALA A 453 -3.11 17.57 8.17
N ILE A 454 -3.34 16.62 7.27
CA ILE A 454 -3.04 16.76 5.84
C ILE A 454 -3.77 17.97 5.24
N VAL A 455 -5.08 18.11 5.49
CA VAL A 455 -5.87 19.25 4.98
C VAL A 455 -5.30 20.58 5.47
N ARG A 456 -5.05 20.72 6.79
CA ARG A 456 -4.46 21.94 7.36
C ARG A 456 -3.10 22.25 6.75
N LYS A 457 -2.26 21.23 6.59
CA LYS A 457 -0.92 21.41 6.04
C LYS A 457 -0.94 21.81 4.56
N GLN A 458 -1.82 21.19 3.76
CA GLN A 458 -1.97 21.51 2.34
C GLN A 458 -2.45 22.96 2.13
N ALA A 459 -3.30 23.48 3.00
CA ALA A 459 -3.82 24.84 2.90
C ALA A 459 -2.71 25.92 2.94
N HIS A 460 -1.56 25.63 3.56
CA HIS A 460 -0.42 26.56 3.60
C HIS A 460 0.32 26.71 2.25
N TYR A 461 0.05 25.83 1.28
CA TYR A 461 0.67 25.86 -0.06
C TYR A 461 -0.36 26.03 -1.18
N ALA A 462 -1.59 26.43 -0.84
CA ALA A 462 -2.68 26.60 -1.80
C ALA A 462 -2.71 28.00 -2.45
N ASP A 463 -1.73 28.86 -2.12
CA ASP A 463 -1.57 30.22 -2.68
C ASP A 463 -0.56 30.27 -3.83
#